data_AF-A0A354ELS0-F1
#
_entry.id   AF-A0A354ELS0-F1
#
_cell.length_a   1.000
_cell.length_b   1.000
_cell.length_c   1.000
_cell.angle_alpha   90.00
_cell.angle_beta   90.00
_cell.angle_gamma   90.00
#
_symmetry.space_group_name_H-M   'P 1'
#
loop_
_entity.id
_entity.type
_entity.pdbx_description
1 polymer ?
#
loop_
_entity_poly.entity_id
_entity_poly.type
_entity_poly.pdbx_seq_one_letter_code
_entity_poly.pdbx_strand_id
1 'polypeptide(L)' 'AVGTKTHHIEIADELKLEWFDKANNIGVAAGASTAQFLIDEVVNGIEKIVK' A
#
# COMPACT_ATOMS: atom_id res chain seq x y z
N ALA A 1 -6.92 2.80 13.81
CA ALA A 1 -8.29 3.17 13.43
C ALA A 1 -9.05 1.90 13.07
N VAL A 2 -10.28 1.72 13.54
CA VAL A 2 -11.11 0.55 13.21
C VAL A 2 -12.09 0.96 12.11
N GLY A 3 -12.26 0.13 11.08
CA GLY A 3 -13.18 0.39 9.95
C GLY A 3 -12.55 1.07 8.72
N THR A 4 -11.23 1.30 8.70
CA THR A 4 -10.52 1.77 7.50
C THR A 4 -10.39 0.63 6.49
N LYS A 5 -10.69 0.90 5.21
CA LYS A 5 -10.48 -0.06 4.12
C LYS A 5 -9.02 -0.52 4.14
N THR A 6 -8.83 -1.83 4.24
CA THR A 6 -7.52 -2.46 4.38
C THR A 6 -7.43 -3.61 3.41
N HIS A 7 -6.32 -3.67 2.68
CA HIS A 7 -6.03 -4.71 1.70
C HIS A 7 -4.72 -5.40 2.10
N HIS A 8 -4.69 -6.72 2.01
CA HIS A 8 -3.47 -7.50 2.19
C HIS A 8 -2.87 -7.77 0.81
N ILE A 9 -1.57 -7.57 0.69
CA ILE A 9 -0.76 -7.82 -0.50
C ILE A 9 0.61 -8.35 -0.07
N GLU A 10 1.27 -9.08 -0.94
CA GLU A 10 2.63 -9.57 -0.73
C GLU A 10 3.67 -8.78 -1.55
N ILE A 11 3.25 -8.22 -2.70
CA ILE A 11 4.12 -7.50 -3.64
C ILE A 11 3.43 -6.26 -4.24
N ALA A 12 4.22 -5.32 -4.75
CA ALA A 12 3.71 -4.06 -5.31
C ALA A 12 2.81 -4.23 -6.54
N ASP A 13 3.00 -5.29 -7.33
CA ASP A 13 2.16 -5.60 -8.51
C ASP A 13 0.69 -5.90 -8.17
N GLU A 14 0.38 -6.22 -6.92
CA GLU A 14 -1.00 -6.47 -6.48
C GLU A 14 -1.79 -5.18 -6.17
N LEU A 15 -1.11 -4.03 -6.17
CA LEU A 15 -1.75 -2.72 -5.96
C LEU A 15 -2.77 -2.43 -7.06
N LYS A 16 -4.00 -2.06 -6.68
CA LYS A 16 -5.05 -1.69 -7.62
C LYS A 16 -5.37 -0.20 -7.53
N LEU A 17 -5.44 0.46 -8.68
CA LEU A 17 -5.76 1.90 -8.81
C LEU A 17 -7.04 2.29 -8.04
N GLU A 18 -8.06 1.44 -8.11
CA GLU A 18 -9.37 1.65 -7.47
C GLU A 18 -9.29 1.77 -5.93
N TRP A 19 -8.25 1.25 -5.30
CA TRP A 19 -8.07 1.33 -3.84
C TRP A 19 -7.75 2.75 -3.37
N PHE A 20 -7.22 3.57 -4.27
CA PHE A 20 -6.74 4.93 -3.97
C PHE A 20 -7.74 6.02 -4.38
N ASP A 21 -8.87 5.66 -5.00
CA ASP A 21 -9.92 6.62 -5.34
C ASP A 21 -10.42 7.33 -4.07
N LYS A 22 -10.29 8.67 -4.06
CA LYS A 22 -10.69 9.57 -2.96
C LYS A 22 -9.99 9.29 -1.62
N ALA A 23 -8.86 8.59 -1.63
CA ALA A 23 -8.05 8.40 -0.44
C ALA A 23 -7.20 9.66 -0.18
N ASN A 24 -7.44 10.36 0.95
CA ASN A 24 -6.62 11.50 1.36
C ASN A 24 -5.32 11.07 2.06
N ASN A 25 -5.35 9.90 2.73
CA ASN A 25 -4.22 9.36 3.47
C ASN A 25 -4.16 7.86 3.25
N ILE A 26 -2.95 7.35 3.04
CA ILE A 26 -2.69 5.94 2.79
C ILE A 26 -1.69 5.49 3.85
N GLY A 27 -2.04 4.46 4.60
CA GLY A 27 -1.18 3.85 5.60
C GLY A 27 -0.64 2.52 5.09
N VAL A 28 0.66 2.29 5.31
CA VAL A 28 1.31 1.00 5.00
C VAL A 28 1.78 0.38 6.30
N ALA A 29 1.43 -0.88 6.51
CA ALA A 29 1.91 -1.69 7.62
C ALA A 29 2.47 -3.00 7.05
N ALA A 30 3.61 -3.44 7.57
CA ALA A 30 4.27 -4.65 7.13
C ALA A 30 4.44 -5.61 8.31
N GLY A 31 4.43 -6.92 8.00
CA GLY A 31 4.74 -7.94 9.00
C GLY A 31 6.21 -7.87 9.42
N ALA A 32 6.53 -8.40 10.60
CA ALA A 32 7.89 -8.39 11.13
C ALA A 32 8.92 -9.13 10.24
N SER A 33 8.45 -10.02 9.36
CA SER A 33 9.28 -10.82 8.44
C SER A 33 9.42 -10.19 7.05
N THR A 34 8.79 -9.05 6.79
CA THR A 34 8.87 -8.37 5.49
C THR A 34 10.07 -7.43 5.46
N ALA A 35 10.98 -7.64 4.51
CA ALA A 35 12.18 -6.81 4.35
C ALA A 35 11.84 -5.39 3.87
N GLN A 36 12.66 -4.40 4.24
CA GLN A 36 12.42 -2.98 3.93
C GLN A 36 12.27 -2.71 2.43
N PHE A 37 13.05 -3.37 1.57
CA PHE A 37 12.99 -3.14 0.12
C PHE A 37 11.59 -3.45 -0.47
N LEU A 38 10.89 -4.48 0.03
CA LEU A 38 9.53 -4.79 -0.39
C LEU A 38 8.55 -3.69 0.02
N ILE A 39 8.75 -3.13 1.21
CA ILE A 39 7.95 -2.01 1.71
C ILE A 39 8.20 -0.78 0.83
N ASP A 40 9.45 -0.50 0.48
CA ASP A 40 9.83 0.60 -0.39
C ASP A 40 9.24 0.42 -1.79
N GLU A 41 9.22 -0.79 -2.35
CA GLU A 41 8.57 -1.07 -3.64
C GLU A 41 7.07 -0.77 -3.60
N VAL A 42 6.38 -1.16 -2.53
CA VAL A 42 4.95 -0.87 -2.34
C VAL A 42 4.73 0.64 -2.22
N VAL A 43 5.51 1.35 -1.41
CA VAL A 43 5.39 2.81 -1.26
C VAL A 43 5.62 3.53 -2.59
N ASN A 44 6.68 3.17 -3.30
CA ASN A 44 6.98 3.74 -4.63
C ASN A 44 5.87 3.42 -5.64
N GLY A 45 5.27 2.23 -5.58
CA GLY A 45 4.13 1.84 -6.39
C GLY A 45 2.91 2.73 -6.12
N ILE A 46 2.59 2.95 -4.85
CA ILE A 46 1.51 3.85 -4.43
C ILE A 46 1.77 5.27 -4.94
N GLU A 47 2.98 5.82 -4.75
CA GLU A 47 3.33 7.17 -5.21
C GLU A 47 3.19 7.35 -6.73
N LYS A 48 3.47 6.31 -7.52
CA LYS A 48 3.27 6.34 -8.98
C LYS A 48 1.79 6.33 -9.38
N ILE A 49 0.94 5.69 -8.57
CA ILE A 49 -0.50 5.57 -8.81
C ILE A 49 -1.24 6.87 -8.44
N VAL A 50 -0.84 7.50 -7.34
CA VAL A 50 -1.53 8.68 -6.78
C VAL A 50 -1.00 10.01 -7.29
N LYS A 51 0.09 10.00 -8.06
CA LYS A 51 0.59 11.16 -8.80
C LYS A 51 -0.40 11.60 -9.88
#